data_AF-A0A2G8HUY0-F1
#
_entry.id   AF-A0A2G8HUY0-F1
#
_cell.length_a   1.000
_cell.length_b   1.000
_cell.length_c   1.000
_cell.angle_alpha   90.00
_cell.angle_beta   90.00
_cell.angle_gamma   90.00
#
_symmetry.space_group_name_H-M   'P 1'
#
loop_
_entity.id
_entity.type
_entity.pdbx_description
1 polymer ?
#
loop_
_entity_poly.entity_id
_entity_poly.type
_entity_poly.pdbx_seq_one_letter_code
_entity_poly.pdbx_strand_id
1 'polypeptide(L)'
;MSESKNIAGMSMKGGRKDNFFFCLIEYYEDSQRWFLRSMLQVKDEEGLEGDDAIRSWIEDYKVNQLVVDFPLTWPACHSCELECPGSKNCPVDEVVSVRDRVTSILEEDTSIRDRHHKEYERSRNLDDEFDMGRDLWDKESHEHLLSRSFKRRLKKGFLPYWNRSVDFWIWKYYYDQYLELFTSSYDSFGNTSLMILSRFSYLRRHFPNNIDLYEGNVNLTLIELLRGKILLNRDIQNMSDIEQGVEARLDIIKKIEAKLNIFIYEHDLELIVKNPRAFDSFILAVTGQRNLLDKVRNLPLWTRPSLTRLLVPKF
;
A
#
# COMPACT_ATOMS: atom_id res chain seq x y z
N MET A 1 10.96 25.41 21.22
CA MET A 1 10.57 23.99 21.22
C MET A 1 10.51 23.59 19.77
N SER A 2 11.43 22.74 19.29
CA SER A 2 11.30 22.19 17.94
C SER A 2 9.99 21.41 17.89
N GLU A 3 9.22 21.62 16.82
CA GLU A 3 7.97 20.90 16.60
C GLU A 3 8.34 19.42 16.41
N SER A 4 7.84 18.57 17.31
CA SER A 4 8.18 17.15 17.28
C SER A 4 7.72 16.52 15.97
N LYS A 5 8.62 15.83 15.27
CA LYS A 5 8.29 15.10 14.04
C LYS A 5 7.67 13.78 14.42
N ASN A 6 6.34 13.71 14.36
CA ASN A 6 5.58 12.50 14.62
C ASN A 6 4.78 12.08 13.39
N ILE A 7 4.45 10.80 13.31
CA ILE A 7 3.54 10.26 12.31
C ILE A 7 2.84 9.03 12.84
N ALA A 8 1.55 8.91 12.50
CA ALA A 8 0.75 7.77 12.85
C ALA A 8 0.44 6.88 11.64
N GLY A 9 0.34 5.58 11.89
CA GLY A 9 -0.18 4.58 10.96
C GLY A 9 -1.40 3.89 11.56
N MET A 10 -2.44 3.68 10.76
CA MET A 10 -3.66 3.02 11.18
C MET A 10 -4.22 2.13 10.07
N SER A 11 -4.23 0.82 10.32
CA SER A 11 -4.84 -0.14 9.41
C SER A 11 -6.34 -0.23 9.67
N MET A 12 -7.13 -0.03 8.61
CA MET A 12 -8.58 0.02 8.59
C MET A 12 -9.22 -1.25 8.02
N LYS A 13 -8.44 -2.33 7.89
CA LYS A 13 -8.93 -3.63 7.43
C LYS A 13 -9.65 -4.36 8.56
N GLY A 14 -10.80 -4.99 8.25
CA GLY A 14 -11.47 -5.89 9.19
C GLY A 14 -12.99 -5.87 9.14
N GLY A 15 -13.61 -6.71 9.96
CA GLY A 15 -15.05 -6.72 10.20
C GLY A 15 -15.52 -5.59 11.12
N ARG A 16 -16.84 -5.52 11.36
CA ARG A 16 -17.43 -4.53 12.28
C ARG A 16 -16.84 -4.60 13.69
N LYS A 17 -16.56 -5.81 14.17
CA LYS A 17 -16.04 -6.09 15.52
C LYS A 17 -14.51 -6.17 15.59
N ASP A 18 -13.81 -5.93 14.48
CA ASP A 18 -12.35 -5.98 14.49
C ASP A 18 -11.80 -4.72 15.15
N ASN A 19 -10.75 -4.90 15.93
CA ASN A 19 -10.07 -3.82 16.63
C ASN A 19 -9.12 -3.10 15.66
N PHE A 20 -9.18 -1.76 15.65
CA PHE A 20 -8.19 -0.94 14.95
C PHE A 20 -7.01 -0.67 15.87
N PHE A 21 -5.86 -0.43 15.27
CA PHE A 21 -4.65 -0.10 15.99
C PHE A 21 -4.11 1.23 15.47
N PHE A 22 -3.77 2.13 16.39
CA PHE A 22 -3.19 3.43 16.11
C PHE A 22 -1.73 3.41 16.55
N CYS A 23 -0.82 3.29 15.58
CA CYS A 23 0.62 3.21 15.82
C CYS A 23 1.25 4.59 15.63
N LEU A 24 1.82 5.15 16.70
CA LEU A 24 2.50 6.43 16.67
C LEU A 24 4.01 6.23 16.77
N ILE A 25 4.75 6.76 15.79
CA ILE A 25 6.20 6.88 15.87
C ILE A 25 6.61 8.35 15.92
N GLU A 26 7.68 8.63 16.65
CA GLU A 26 8.17 9.99 16.89
C GLU A 26 9.69 10.05 16.79
N TYR A 27 10.20 11.11 16.18
CA TYR A 27 11.62 11.35 16.04
C TYR A 27 12.15 12.24 17.16
N TYR A 28 13.19 11.77 17.84
CA TYR A 28 13.84 12.49 18.91
C TYR A 28 15.18 13.03 18.41
N GLU A 29 15.28 14.36 18.30
CA GLU A 29 16.48 15.04 17.78
C GLU A 29 17.72 14.76 18.63
N ASP A 30 17.58 14.70 19.96
CA ASP A 30 18.70 14.48 20.88
C ASP A 30 19.38 13.12 20.69
N SER A 31 18.61 12.09 20.34
CA SER A 31 19.11 10.73 20.12
C SER A 31 19.24 10.35 18.64
N GLN A 32 18.84 11.26 17.73
CA GLN A 32 18.81 11.05 16.28
C GLN A 32 18.09 9.74 15.89
N ARG A 33 17.06 9.36 16.66
CA ARG A 33 16.40 8.05 16.59
C ARG A 33 14.88 8.20 16.62
N TRP A 34 14.20 7.29 15.94
CA TRP A 34 12.74 7.17 15.99
C TRP A 34 12.34 6.24 17.12
N PHE A 35 11.22 6.52 17.78
CA PHE A 35 10.66 5.67 18.83
C PHE A 35 9.22 5.37 18.48
N LEU A 36 8.82 4.12 18.66
CA LEU A 36 7.41 3.79 18.78
C LEU A 36 6.93 4.33 20.12
N ARG A 37 6.20 5.45 20.07
CA ARG A 37 5.74 6.17 21.25
C ARG A 37 4.51 5.52 21.86
N SER A 38 3.60 5.03 21.01
CA SER A 38 2.35 4.43 21.48
C SER A 38 1.79 3.45 20.47
N MET A 39 1.25 2.35 20.98
CA MET A 39 0.45 1.39 20.22
C MET A 39 -0.93 1.28 20.86
N LEU A 40 -1.90 2.04 20.36
CA LEU A 40 -3.22 2.14 20.97
C LEU A 40 -4.22 1.26 20.23
N GLN A 41 -5.02 0.52 20.98
CA GLN A 41 -6.10 -0.30 20.42
C GLN A 41 -7.41 0.48 20.52
N VAL A 42 -8.08 0.68 19.39
CA VAL A 42 -9.47 1.18 19.38
C VAL A 42 -10.36 0.04 19.86
N LYS A 43 -10.90 0.18 21.06
CA LYS A 43 -11.93 -0.70 21.60
C LYS A 43 -13.25 0.06 21.58
N ASP A 44 -14.31 -0.62 21.16
CA ASP A 44 -15.67 -0.17 21.46
C ASP A 44 -15.92 -0.48 22.95
N GLU A 45 -15.62 0.46 23.84
CA GLU A 45 -15.95 0.35 25.28
C GLU A 45 -17.31 1.01 25.57
N GLU A 46 -18.02 0.51 26.60
CA GLU A 46 -19.32 1.07 27.00
C GLU A 46 -19.17 2.54 27.44
N GLY A 47 -19.57 3.47 26.56
CA GLY A 47 -19.68 4.90 26.87
C GLY A 47 -18.80 5.84 26.03
N LEU A 48 -17.82 5.31 25.29
CA LEU A 48 -17.03 6.04 24.29
C LEU A 48 -17.10 5.27 22.97
N GLU A 49 -17.74 5.84 21.95
CA GLU A 49 -17.67 5.25 20.62
C GLU A 49 -16.20 5.28 20.17
N GLY A 50 -15.64 4.15 19.71
CA GLY A 50 -14.21 4.03 19.38
C GLY A 50 -13.72 5.08 18.36
N ASP A 51 -14.65 5.69 17.63
CA ASP A 51 -14.43 6.77 16.68
C ASP A 51 -14.00 8.09 17.37
N ASP A 52 -14.52 8.40 18.57
CA ASP A 52 -14.13 9.59 19.36
C ASP A 52 -12.73 9.45 19.95
N ALA A 53 -12.32 8.22 20.28
CA ALA A 53 -10.99 7.94 20.82
C ALA A 53 -9.87 8.31 19.83
N ILE A 54 -10.08 8.06 18.53
CA ILE A 54 -9.10 8.39 17.49
C ILE A 54 -8.87 9.91 17.43
N ARG A 55 -9.95 10.70 17.53
CA ARG A 55 -9.86 12.16 17.54
C ARG A 55 -9.09 12.64 18.76
N SER A 56 -9.41 12.12 19.94
CA SER A 56 -8.68 12.43 21.18
C SER A 56 -7.20 12.16 21.01
N TRP A 57 -6.82 11.00 20.47
CA TRP A 57 -5.40 10.66 20.28
C TRP A 57 -4.71 11.58 19.28
N ILE A 58 -5.34 11.93 18.17
CA ILE A 58 -4.76 12.88 17.21
C ILE A 58 -4.48 14.23 17.90
N GLU A 59 -5.41 14.72 18.71
CA GLU A 59 -5.29 15.99 19.43
C GLU A 59 -4.25 15.91 20.58
N ASP A 60 -4.32 14.86 21.41
CA ASP A 60 -3.45 14.63 22.58
C ASP A 60 -1.98 14.44 22.19
N TYR A 61 -1.72 13.64 21.16
CA TYR A 61 -0.38 13.40 20.65
C TYR A 61 0.07 14.45 19.63
N LYS A 62 -0.80 15.41 19.28
CA LYS A 62 -0.55 16.46 18.28
C LYS A 62 -0.03 15.85 16.97
N VAL A 63 -0.78 14.89 16.44
CA VAL A 63 -0.39 14.16 15.24
C VAL A 63 -0.70 14.99 14.00
N ASN A 64 0.33 15.34 13.26
CA ASN A 64 0.20 16.17 12.06
C ASN A 64 -0.06 15.34 10.79
N GLN A 65 0.40 14.08 10.76
CA GLN A 65 0.29 13.20 9.60
C GLN A 65 -0.22 11.81 10.01
N LEU A 66 -1.16 11.28 9.24
CA LEU A 66 -1.73 9.95 9.44
C LEU A 66 -1.78 9.17 8.12
N VAL A 67 -1.19 7.98 8.14
CA VAL A 67 -1.19 7.04 7.01
C VAL A 67 -2.23 5.95 7.25
N VAL A 68 -3.14 5.78 6.30
CA VAL A 68 -4.21 4.76 6.35
C VAL A 68 -4.15 3.85 5.13
N ASP A 69 -4.51 2.58 5.28
CA ASP A 69 -4.57 1.62 4.17
C ASP A 69 -5.90 1.65 3.40
N PHE A 70 -6.42 2.86 3.17
CA PHE A 70 -7.73 3.08 2.61
C PHE A 70 -7.73 4.14 1.49
N PRO A 71 -8.43 3.92 0.36
CA PRO A 71 -8.53 4.89 -0.74
C PRO A 71 -9.07 6.26 -0.30
N LEU A 72 -8.26 7.32 -0.42
CA LEU A 72 -8.69 8.68 -0.06
C LEU A 72 -9.52 9.38 -1.14
N THR A 73 -9.54 8.83 -2.35
CA THR A 73 -10.26 9.34 -3.51
C THR A 73 -11.15 8.26 -4.12
N TRP A 74 -12.26 8.67 -4.70
CA TRP A 74 -13.18 7.76 -5.39
C TRP A 74 -12.77 7.50 -6.85
N PRO A 75 -13.21 6.39 -7.46
CA PRO A 75 -13.07 6.15 -8.90
C PRO A 75 -13.83 7.19 -9.73
N ALA A 76 -13.41 7.39 -10.98
CA ALA A 76 -13.97 8.39 -11.87
C ALA A 76 -15.50 8.29 -12.02
N CYS A 77 -16.04 7.06 -12.13
CA CYS A 77 -17.49 6.89 -12.30
C CYS A 77 -18.31 7.13 -11.03
N HIS A 78 -17.71 7.24 -9.83
CA HIS A 78 -18.47 7.35 -8.58
C HIS A 78 -19.25 8.67 -8.47
N SER A 79 -18.70 9.76 -8.99
CA SER A 79 -19.30 11.10 -9.00
C SER A 79 -19.60 11.59 -10.42
N CYS A 80 -19.69 10.66 -11.37
CA CYS A 80 -19.92 10.98 -12.78
C CYS A 80 -21.40 11.27 -13.04
N GLU A 81 -21.67 12.42 -13.65
CA GLU A 81 -23.04 12.86 -14.00
C GLU A 81 -23.40 12.57 -15.47
N LEU A 82 -22.50 11.96 -16.25
CA LEU A 82 -22.72 11.64 -17.66
C LEU A 82 -23.76 10.53 -17.82
N GLU A 83 -24.56 10.60 -18.88
CA GLU A 83 -25.30 9.43 -19.37
C GLU A 83 -24.28 8.38 -19.83
N CYS A 84 -24.14 7.30 -19.05
CA CYS A 84 -22.99 6.41 -19.15
C CYS A 84 -22.98 5.65 -20.50
N PRO A 85 -21.97 5.87 -21.37
CA PRO A 85 -21.86 5.14 -22.65
C PRO A 85 -21.22 3.75 -22.49
N GLY A 86 -21.02 3.29 -21.25
CA GLY A 86 -20.30 2.07 -20.90
C GLY A 86 -18.79 2.28 -20.72
N SER A 87 -18.13 1.32 -20.05
CA SER A 87 -16.71 1.43 -19.67
C SER A 87 -15.74 1.53 -20.86
N LYS A 88 -16.07 0.91 -21.99
CA LYS A 88 -15.25 0.91 -23.22
C LYS A 88 -15.29 2.24 -23.97
N ASN A 89 -16.39 2.97 -23.88
CA ASN A 89 -16.60 4.23 -24.60
C ASN A 89 -16.62 5.43 -23.65
N CYS A 90 -16.20 5.23 -22.39
CA CYS A 90 -16.15 6.29 -21.39
C CYS A 90 -15.24 7.44 -21.89
N PRO A 91 -15.74 8.69 -21.96
CA PRO A 91 -14.99 9.83 -22.47
C PRO A 91 -14.17 10.54 -21.39
N VAL A 92 -14.23 10.08 -20.13
CA VAL A 92 -13.51 10.72 -19.01
C VAL A 92 -12.00 10.60 -19.23
N ASP A 93 -11.30 11.73 -19.21
CA ASP A 93 -9.86 11.84 -19.54
C ASP A 93 -8.98 10.84 -18.78
N GLU A 94 -9.24 10.63 -17.49
CA GLU A 94 -8.48 9.66 -16.67
C GLU A 94 -8.64 8.23 -17.19
N VAL A 95 -9.85 7.87 -17.63
CA VAL A 95 -10.17 6.54 -18.13
C VAL A 95 -9.57 6.33 -19.52
N VAL A 96 -9.66 7.34 -20.38
CA VAL A 96 -9.06 7.34 -21.72
C VAL A 96 -7.54 7.24 -21.61
N SER A 97 -6.91 8.09 -20.80
CA SER A 97 -5.46 8.09 -20.56
C SER A 97 -4.93 6.74 -20.09
N VAL A 98 -5.63 6.08 -19.15
CA VAL A 98 -5.25 4.73 -18.70
C VAL A 98 -5.44 3.71 -19.83
N ARG A 99 -6.54 3.77 -20.58
CA ARG A 99 -6.81 2.85 -21.69
C ARG A 99 -5.74 2.95 -22.77
N ASP A 100 -5.35 4.17 -23.16
CA ASP A 100 -4.32 4.40 -24.16
C ASP A 100 -2.96 3.84 -23.72
N ARG A 101 -2.64 3.98 -22.43
CA ARG A 101 -1.42 3.39 -21.84
C ARG A 101 -1.45 1.87 -21.82
N VAL A 102 -2.59 1.27 -21.50
CA VAL A 102 -2.77 -0.19 -21.55
C VAL A 102 -2.58 -0.70 -22.98
N THR A 103 -3.19 -0.02 -23.95
CA THR A 103 -3.07 -0.35 -25.37
C THR A 103 -1.61 -0.24 -25.83
N SER A 104 -0.92 0.84 -25.49
CA SER A 104 0.49 1.05 -25.83
C SER A 104 1.40 -0.08 -25.31
N ILE A 105 1.20 -0.55 -24.07
CA ILE A 105 1.96 -1.66 -23.49
C ILE A 105 1.70 -2.97 -24.26
N LEU A 106 0.44 -3.23 -24.62
CA LEU A 106 0.06 -4.45 -25.35
C LEU A 106 0.55 -4.43 -26.81
N GLU A 107 0.55 -3.26 -27.45
CA GLU A 107 1.09 -3.06 -28.80
C GLU A 107 2.61 -3.23 -28.82
N GLU A 108 3.31 -2.69 -27.82
CA GLU A 108 4.76 -2.86 -27.67
C GLU A 108 5.13 -4.34 -27.55
N ASP A 109 4.48 -5.09 -26.64
CA ASP A 109 4.69 -6.53 -26.50
C ASP A 109 4.37 -7.32 -27.78
N THR A 110 3.31 -6.93 -28.50
CA THR A 110 2.96 -7.54 -29.78
C THR A 110 4.04 -7.27 -30.83
N SER A 111 4.56 -6.04 -30.88
CA SER A 111 5.61 -5.65 -31.82
C SER A 111 6.93 -6.39 -31.57
N ILE A 112 7.30 -6.63 -30.30
CA ILE A 112 8.50 -7.40 -29.93
C ILE A 112 8.35 -8.85 -30.41
N ARG A 113 7.18 -9.45 -30.17
CA ARG A 113 6.87 -10.81 -30.62
C ARG A 113 6.93 -10.95 -32.13
N ASP A 114 6.39 -9.97 -32.86
CA ASP A 114 6.32 -10.04 -34.32
C ASP A 114 7.69 -9.78 -34.97
N ARG A 115 8.53 -8.92 -34.38
CA ARG A 115 9.90 -8.64 -34.88
C ARG A 115 10.89 -9.75 -34.56
N HIS A 116 10.81 -10.33 -33.36
CA HIS A 116 11.80 -11.30 -32.85
C HIS A 116 11.14 -12.58 -32.32
N HIS A 117 10.26 -13.21 -33.10
CA HIS A 117 9.45 -14.36 -32.67
C HIS A 117 10.24 -15.48 -31.98
N LYS A 118 11.42 -15.86 -32.52
CA LYS A 118 12.24 -16.93 -31.94
C LYS A 118 12.90 -16.52 -30.63
N GLU A 119 13.36 -15.28 -30.52
CA GLU A 119 13.96 -14.77 -29.29
C GLU A 119 12.90 -14.54 -28.23
N TYR A 120 11.72 -14.03 -28.60
CA TYR A 120 10.57 -13.89 -27.72
C TYR A 120 10.17 -15.23 -27.08
N GLU A 121 10.00 -16.29 -27.87
CA GLU A 121 9.65 -17.61 -27.35
C GLU A 121 10.80 -18.22 -26.53
N ARG A 122 12.07 -17.94 -26.87
CA ARG A 122 13.22 -18.39 -26.08
C ARG A 122 13.29 -17.68 -24.73
N SER A 123 13.16 -16.35 -24.70
CA SER A 123 13.12 -15.54 -23.48
C SER A 123 11.93 -15.93 -22.61
N ARG A 124 10.79 -16.27 -23.21
CA ARG A 124 9.60 -16.74 -22.50
C ARG A 124 9.79 -18.11 -21.86
N ASN A 125 10.40 -19.05 -22.56
CA ASN A 125 10.73 -20.36 -21.98
C ASN A 125 11.78 -20.24 -20.88
N LEU A 126 12.75 -19.33 -21.06
CA LEU A 126 13.73 -19.01 -20.02
C LEU A 126 13.06 -18.37 -18.80
N ASP A 127 12.11 -17.45 -18.96
CA ASP A 127 11.32 -16.88 -17.84
C ASP A 127 10.46 -17.94 -17.13
N ASP A 128 9.88 -18.90 -17.88
CA ASP A 128 9.12 -20.02 -17.31
C ASP A 128 10.06 -21.04 -16.57
N GLU A 129 11.36 -21.09 -16.91
CA GLU A 129 12.40 -21.93 -16.27
C GLU A 129 13.24 -21.19 -15.20
N PHE A 130 13.21 -19.86 -15.18
CA PHE A 130 14.02 -19.04 -14.25
C PHE A 130 13.44 -19.13 -12.84
N ASP A 131 14.29 -19.42 -11.87
CA ASP A 131 13.94 -19.36 -10.46
C ASP A 131 13.72 -17.87 -10.10
N MET A 132 12.46 -17.44 -10.13
CA MET A 132 11.97 -16.05 -10.03
C MET A 132 12.41 -15.30 -8.76
N GLY A 133 13.13 -15.95 -7.84
CA GLY A 133 13.48 -15.43 -6.52
C GLY A 133 14.57 -14.35 -6.47
N ARG A 134 15.47 -14.25 -7.47
CA ARG A 134 16.63 -13.32 -7.40
C ARG A 134 16.46 -11.97 -8.12
N ASP A 135 15.86 -11.95 -9.31
CA ASP A 135 15.83 -10.74 -10.17
C ASP A 135 14.44 -10.11 -10.33
N LEU A 136 13.37 -10.72 -9.80
CA LEU A 136 12.01 -10.17 -9.89
C LEU A 136 11.86 -8.85 -9.14
N TRP A 137 12.64 -8.63 -8.08
CA TRP A 137 12.49 -7.46 -7.22
C TRP A 137 13.01 -6.19 -7.88
N ASP A 138 14.07 -6.32 -8.68
CA ASP A 138 14.72 -5.19 -9.34
C ASP A 138 14.01 -4.78 -10.64
N LYS A 139 13.25 -5.69 -11.26
CA LYS A 139 12.52 -5.44 -12.52
C LYS A 139 11.09 -5.00 -12.27
N GLU A 140 10.61 -4.03 -13.03
CA GLU A 140 9.21 -3.61 -12.98
C GLU A 140 8.36 -4.46 -13.96
N SER A 141 7.05 -4.62 -13.69
CA SER A 141 6.15 -5.54 -14.44
C SER A 141 6.04 -5.27 -15.95
N HIS A 142 6.48 -4.08 -16.40
CA HIS A 142 6.44 -3.68 -17.80
C HIS A 142 7.82 -3.65 -18.47
N GLU A 143 8.91 -3.84 -17.73
CA GLU A 143 10.28 -3.74 -18.26
C GLU A 143 10.78 -5.06 -18.91
N HIS A 144 10.11 -6.17 -18.60
CA HIS A 144 10.42 -7.48 -19.14
C HIS A 144 9.24 -8.03 -19.95
N LEU A 145 9.42 -9.23 -20.51
CA LEU A 145 8.37 -9.90 -21.27
C LEU A 145 7.12 -10.02 -20.39
N LEU A 146 6.00 -9.47 -20.85
CA LEU A 146 4.79 -9.36 -20.02
C LEU A 146 4.36 -10.75 -19.55
N SER A 147 4.26 -10.93 -18.23
CA SER A 147 3.79 -12.19 -17.67
C SER A 147 2.39 -12.54 -18.20
N ARG A 148 2.09 -13.85 -18.32
CA ARG A 148 0.77 -14.31 -18.80
C ARG A 148 -0.37 -13.75 -17.95
N SER A 149 -0.14 -13.67 -16.64
CA SER A 149 -1.08 -13.12 -15.67
C SER A 149 -1.28 -11.62 -15.87
N PHE A 150 -0.20 -10.86 -16.02
CA PHE A 150 -0.27 -9.41 -16.23
C PHE A 150 -0.93 -9.08 -17.57
N LYS A 151 -0.56 -9.75 -18.66
CA LYS A 151 -1.20 -9.62 -19.97
C LYS A 151 -2.69 -9.94 -19.92
N ARG A 152 -3.10 -10.97 -19.18
CA ARG A 152 -4.51 -11.30 -18.95
C ARG A 152 -5.22 -10.19 -18.17
N ARG A 153 -4.56 -9.59 -17.16
CA ARG A 153 -5.10 -8.46 -16.41
C ARG A 153 -5.34 -7.24 -17.31
N LEU A 154 -4.33 -6.85 -18.10
CA LEU A 154 -4.44 -5.75 -19.06
C LEU A 154 -5.56 -5.96 -20.08
N LYS A 155 -5.72 -7.19 -20.59
CA LYS A 155 -6.81 -7.55 -21.53
C LYS A 155 -8.20 -7.56 -20.89
N LYS A 156 -8.33 -7.97 -19.63
CA LYS A 156 -9.61 -7.86 -18.89
C LYS A 156 -10.06 -6.40 -18.76
N GLY A 157 -9.09 -5.50 -18.72
CA GLY A 157 -9.31 -4.07 -18.85
C GLY A 157 -9.51 -3.36 -17.52
N PHE A 158 -9.41 -2.03 -17.59
CA PHE A 158 -9.61 -1.12 -16.49
C PHE A 158 -11.11 -0.84 -16.29
N LEU A 159 -11.62 -1.02 -15.06
CA LEU A 159 -13.03 -0.78 -14.74
C LEU A 159 -13.19 0.58 -14.06
N PRO A 160 -13.74 1.62 -14.72
CA PRO A 160 -13.67 3.00 -14.22
C PRO A 160 -14.56 3.30 -13.01
N TYR A 161 -15.46 2.38 -12.65
CA TYR A 161 -16.28 2.43 -11.43
C TYR A 161 -15.63 1.73 -10.23
N TRP A 162 -14.52 1.03 -10.46
CA TRP A 162 -13.83 0.23 -9.46
C TRP A 162 -12.39 0.72 -9.31
N ASN A 163 -11.71 0.95 -10.42
CA ASN A 163 -10.31 1.29 -10.47
C ASN A 163 -10.07 2.80 -10.58
N ARG A 164 -8.97 3.23 -9.97
CA ARG A 164 -8.41 4.57 -10.10
C ARG A 164 -7.20 4.54 -11.02
N SER A 165 -6.82 5.68 -11.60
CA SER A 165 -5.60 5.78 -12.42
C SER A 165 -4.34 5.31 -11.67
N VAL A 166 -4.29 5.53 -10.36
CA VAL A 166 -3.21 5.01 -9.49
C VAL A 166 -3.18 3.48 -9.40
N ASP A 167 -4.31 2.78 -9.53
CA ASP A 167 -4.35 1.31 -9.54
C ASP A 167 -3.58 0.77 -10.74
N PHE A 168 -3.78 1.38 -11.91
CA PHE A 168 -3.04 1.01 -13.11
C PHE A 168 -1.55 1.28 -12.97
N TRP A 169 -1.16 2.39 -12.32
CA TRP A 169 0.24 2.64 -11.99
C TRP A 169 0.79 1.49 -11.13
N ILE A 170 0.07 1.07 -10.08
CA ILE A 170 0.50 -0.05 -9.25
C ILE A 170 0.62 -1.34 -10.06
N TRP A 171 -0.32 -1.63 -10.97
CA TRP A 171 -0.21 -2.80 -11.85
C TRP A 171 1.05 -2.73 -12.72
N LYS A 172 1.32 -1.58 -13.32
CA LYS A 172 2.48 -1.39 -14.21
C LYS A 172 3.81 -1.65 -13.50
N TYR A 173 3.91 -1.36 -12.20
CA TYR A 173 5.18 -1.37 -11.46
C TYR A 173 5.32 -2.51 -10.43
N TYR A 174 4.22 -3.15 -10.03
CA TYR A 174 4.19 -4.11 -8.91
C TYR A 174 3.37 -5.37 -9.17
N TYR A 175 2.69 -5.53 -10.32
CA TYR A 175 1.69 -6.60 -10.49
C TYR A 175 2.27 -8.00 -10.23
N ASP A 176 3.44 -8.30 -10.79
CA ASP A 176 4.03 -9.63 -10.68
C ASP A 176 4.56 -9.90 -9.27
N GLN A 177 5.20 -8.91 -8.63
CA GLN A 177 5.65 -9.01 -7.24
C GLN A 177 4.47 -9.21 -6.29
N TYR A 178 3.35 -8.50 -6.53
CA TYR A 178 2.16 -8.61 -5.71
C TYR A 178 1.51 -10.00 -5.84
N LEU A 179 1.46 -10.52 -7.07
CA LEU A 179 0.91 -11.84 -7.35
C LEU A 179 1.77 -12.95 -6.75
N GLU A 180 3.09 -12.85 -6.86
CA GLU A 180 4.04 -13.84 -6.35
C GLU A 180 4.01 -13.91 -4.81
N LEU A 181 4.05 -12.76 -4.13
CA LEU A 181 4.14 -12.73 -2.66
C LEU A 181 2.81 -12.93 -1.95
N PHE A 182 1.73 -12.38 -2.51
CA PHE A 182 0.44 -12.27 -1.80
C PHE A 182 -0.69 -13.00 -2.52
N THR A 183 -0.41 -13.69 -3.64
CA THR A 183 -1.39 -14.44 -4.44
C THR A 183 -2.62 -13.61 -4.85
N SER A 184 -2.47 -12.29 -4.92
CA SER A 184 -3.55 -11.34 -5.16
C SER A 184 -3.12 -10.22 -6.11
N SER A 185 -4.08 -9.46 -6.62
CA SER A 185 -3.81 -8.21 -7.34
C SER A 185 -4.25 -7.00 -6.54
N TYR A 186 -3.57 -5.88 -6.73
CA TYR A 186 -3.98 -4.62 -6.14
C TYR A 186 -5.22 -4.06 -6.85
N ASP A 187 -6.26 -3.74 -6.11
CA ASP A 187 -7.47 -3.08 -6.61
C ASP A 187 -8.03 -2.22 -5.49
N SER A 188 -8.06 -0.89 -5.65
CA SER A 188 -8.39 0.05 -4.57
C SER A 188 -9.72 -0.26 -3.88
N PHE A 189 -10.75 -0.53 -4.68
CA PHE A 189 -12.10 -0.80 -4.21
C PHE A 189 -12.50 -2.27 -4.34
N GLY A 190 -11.57 -3.15 -4.72
CA GLY A 190 -11.91 -4.54 -5.07
C GLY A 190 -11.83 -5.51 -3.95
N ASN A 191 -10.84 -5.29 -3.11
CA ASN A 191 -10.57 -6.15 -1.98
C ASN A 191 -11.18 -5.58 -0.70
N THR A 192 -11.85 -4.42 -0.78
CA THR A 192 -12.40 -3.67 0.35
C THR A 192 -13.92 -3.78 0.38
N SER A 193 -14.49 -4.18 1.52
CA SER A 193 -15.94 -4.29 1.66
C SER A 193 -16.60 -2.90 1.71
N LEU A 194 -17.81 -2.79 1.14
CA LEU A 194 -18.59 -1.54 1.19
C LEU A 194 -18.83 -1.05 2.62
N MET A 195 -18.99 -1.97 3.58
CA MET A 195 -19.18 -1.61 4.99
C MET A 195 -17.96 -0.91 5.59
N ILE A 196 -16.75 -1.39 5.27
CA ILE A 196 -15.51 -0.73 5.67
C ILE A 196 -15.39 0.62 4.97
N LEU A 197 -15.77 0.70 3.68
CA LEU A 197 -15.71 1.96 2.96
C LEU A 197 -16.60 3.04 3.60
N SER A 198 -17.84 2.68 3.93
CA SER A 198 -18.79 3.57 4.60
C SER A 198 -18.31 3.95 6.01
N ARG A 199 -17.77 3.00 6.78
CA ARG A 199 -17.22 3.26 8.11
C ARG A 199 -16.07 4.26 8.05
N PHE A 200 -15.13 4.08 7.14
CA PHE A 200 -14.02 5.02 6.97
C PHE A 200 -14.51 6.39 6.52
N SER A 201 -15.46 6.44 5.57
CA SER A 201 -16.04 7.71 5.13
C SER A 201 -16.76 8.45 6.27
N TYR A 202 -17.29 7.74 7.27
CA TYR A 202 -17.86 8.31 8.48
C TYR A 202 -16.75 8.80 9.42
N LEU A 203 -15.78 7.93 9.75
CA LEU A 203 -14.63 8.22 10.61
C LEU A 203 -13.84 9.46 10.15
N ARG A 204 -13.59 9.57 8.85
CA ARG A 204 -12.86 10.70 8.26
C ARG A 204 -13.51 12.05 8.58
N ARG A 205 -14.82 12.11 8.83
CA ARG A 205 -15.54 13.35 9.18
C ARG A 205 -15.21 13.83 10.61
N HIS A 206 -14.73 12.92 11.45
CA HIS A 206 -14.36 13.21 12.84
C HIS A 206 -12.88 13.59 13.00
N PHE A 207 -12.07 13.39 11.97
CA PHE A 207 -10.67 13.78 12.01
C PHE A 207 -10.53 15.31 12.01
N PRO A 208 -9.58 15.86 12.80
CA PRO A 208 -9.31 17.29 12.81
C PRO A 208 -8.94 17.83 11.42
N ASN A 209 -9.40 19.04 11.08
CA ASN A 209 -9.18 19.63 9.75
C ASN A 209 -7.69 19.91 9.42
N ASN A 210 -6.83 19.93 10.43
CA ASN A 210 -5.41 20.23 10.32
C ASN A 210 -4.52 18.99 10.14
N ILE A 211 -5.09 17.77 10.10
CA ILE A 211 -4.30 16.56 9.87
C ILE A 211 -4.11 16.27 8.38
N ASP A 212 -2.88 15.98 7.99
CA ASP A 212 -2.59 15.47 6.66
C ASP A 212 -2.80 13.96 6.59
N LEU A 213 -3.84 13.57 5.85
CA LEU A 213 -4.12 12.17 5.54
C LEU A 213 -3.36 11.72 4.30
N TYR A 214 -2.77 10.55 4.42
CA TYR A 214 -2.07 9.85 3.34
C TYR A 214 -2.61 8.44 3.18
N GLU A 215 -2.63 7.97 1.94
CA GLU A 215 -2.93 6.59 1.62
C GLU A 215 -1.63 5.78 1.63
N GLY A 216 -1.63 4.64 2.32
CA GLY A 216 -0.53 3.68 2.32
C GLY A 216 -1.02 2.29 1.92
N ASN A 217 -0.10 1.37 1.68
CA ASN A 217 -0.44 -0.03 1.50
C ASN A 217 0.67 -0.89 2.11
N VAL A 218 0.26 -1.79 3.02
CA VAL A 218 1.19 -2.68 3.74
C VAL A 218 1.97 -3.54 2.76
N ASN A 219 1.29 -4.16 1.80
CA ASN A 219 1.91 -5.08 0.84
C ASN A 219 2.92 -4.35 -0.08
N LEU A 220 2.59 -3.14 -0.56
CA LEU A 220 3.52 -2.31 -1.33
C LEU A 220 4.75 -1.92 -0.49
N THR A 221 4.55 -1.60 0.79
CA THR A 221 5.64 -1.27 1.70
C THR A 221 6.58 -2.45 1.92
N LEU A 222 6.03 -3.64 2.09
CA LEU A 222 6.80 -4.88 2.21
C LEU A 222 7.58 -5.20 0.92
N ILE A 223 7.00 -4.96 -0.27
CA ILE A 223 7.72 -5.08 -1.54
C ILE A 223 8.89 -4.08 -1.62
N GLU A 224 8.68 -2.83 -1.22
CA GLU A 224 9.76 -1.83 -1.23
C GLU A 224 10.84 -2.14 -0.18
N LEU A 225 10.50 -2.77 0.94
CA LEU A 225 11.46 -3.28 1.91
C LEU A 225 12.31 -4.44 1.36
N LEU A 226 11.73 -5.31 0.52
CA LEU A 226 12.48 -6.32 -0.24
C LEU A 226 13.42 -5.68 -1.26
N ARG A 227 12.93 -4.70 -2.03
CA ARG A 227 13.74 -3.93 -3.01
C ARG A 227 14.90 -3.21 -2.34
N GLY A 228 14.68 -2.66 -1.15
CA GLY A 228 15.71 -2.05 -0.31
C GLY A 228 16.67 -3.06 0.35
N LYS A 229 16.51 -4.36 0.10
CA LYS A 229 17.30 -5.47 0.69
C LYS A 229 17.29 -5.45 2.22
N ILE A 230 16.22 -4.94 2.81
CA ILE A 230 15.99 -4.95 4.26
C ILE A 230 15.37 -6.28 4.67
N LEU A 231 14.44 -6.78 3.85
CA LEU A 231 13.79 -8.06 4.01
C LEU A 231 14.26 -9.06 2.94
N LEU A 232 13.98 -10.33 3.19
CA LEU A 232 14.14 -11.46 2.28
C LEU A 232 12.77 -12.08 1.98
N ASN A 233 12.63 -12.74 0.83
CA ASN A 233 11.34 -13.35 0.40
C ASN A 233 10.76 -14.30 1.47
N ARG A 234 11.61 -15.13 2.07
CA ARG A 234 11.25 -16.06 3.16
C ARG A 234 10.60 -15.37 4.37
N ASP A 235 10.93 -14.10 4.60
CA ASP A 235 10.39 -13.35 5.74
C ASP A 235 8.90 -13.05 5.52
N ILE A 236 8.48 -12.84 4.26
CA ILE A 236 7.10 -12.51 3.88
C ILE A 236 6.24 -13.76 3.73
N GLN A 237 6.78 -14.82 3.12
CA GLN A 237 6.03 -16.06 2.83
C GLN A 237 5.41 -16.66 4.10
N ASN A 238 6.14 -16.61 5.22
CA ASN A 238 5.71 -17.19 6.48
C ASN A 238 4.74 -16.31 7.29
N MET A 239 4.50 -15.05 6.88
CA MET A 239 3.59 -14.15 7.63
C MET A 239 2.13 -14.63 7.64
N SER A 240 1.74 -15.37 6.60
CA SER A 240 0.37 -15.86 6.41
C SER A 240 0.13 -17.19 7.12
N ASP A 241 1.19 -17.83 7.63
CA ASP A 241 1.12 -19.07 8.38
C ASP A 241 0.65 -18.80 9.83
N ILE A 242 -0.19 -19.69 10.37
CA ILE A 242 -0.80 -19.52 11.69
C ILE A 242 0.23 -19.68 12.82
N GLU A 243 1.18 -20.59 12.65
CA GLU A 243 2.19 -20.92 13.66
C GLU A 243 3.44 -20.02 13.47
N GLN A 244 3.93 -19.93 12.23
CA GLN A 244 5.17 -19.21 11.92
C GLN A 244 4.95 -17.70 11.74
N GLY A 245 3.71 -17.23 11.57
CA GLY A 245 3.42 -15.83 11.31
C GLY A 245 3.84 -14.89 12.45
N VAL A 246 3.85 -15.37 13.69
CA VAL A 246 4.33 -14.63 14.87
C VAL A 246 5.84 -14.40 14.77
N GLU A 247 6.60 -15.47 14.52
CA GLU A 247 8.06 -15.41 14.37
C GLU A 247 8.47 -14.58 13.14
N ALA A 248 7.76 -14.73 12.02
CA ALA A 248 7.99 -13.96 10.81
C ALA A 248 7.79 -12.45 11.03
N ARG A 249 6.72 -12.05 11.73
CA ARG A 249 6.49 -10.64 12.10
C ARG A 249 7.59 -10.12 13.01
N LEU A 250 8.05 -10.90 13.99
CA LEU A 250 9.14 -10.52 14.87
C LEU A 250 10.44 -10.26 14.09
N ASP A 251 10.81 -11.17 13.19
CA ASP A 251 12.02 -11.03 12.37
C ASP A 251 11.95 -9.80 11.44
N ILE A 252 10.80 -9.56 10.81
CA ILE A 252 10.56 -8.35 10.00
C ILE A 252 10.72 -7.09 10.84
N ILE A 253 10.08 -7.02 12.01
CA ILE A 253 10.16 -5.85 12.89
C ILE A 253 11.60 -5.60 13.33
N LYS A 254 12.35 -6.65 13.70
CA LYS A 254 13.76 -6.51 14.11
C LYS A 254 14.67 -6.03 12.97
N LYS A 255 14.44 -6.50 11.74
CA LYS A 255 15.16 -6.00 10.55
C LYS A 255 14.85 -4.52 10.28
N ILE A 256 13.58 -4.14 10.39
CA ILE A 256 13.15 -2.74 10.26
C ILE A 256 13.75 -1.88 11.37
N GLU A 257 13.68 -2.34 12.63
CA GLU A 257 14.22 -1.67 13.82
C GLU A 257 15.70 -1.31 13.62
N ALA A 258 16.50 -2.32 13.23
CA ALA A 258 17.93 -2.19 13.02
C ALA A 258 18.28 -1.28 11.84
N LYS A 259 17.58 -1.40 10.71
CA LYS A 259 17.93 -0.68 9.49
C LYS A 259 17.39 0.75 9.44
N LEU A 260 16.23 0.99 10.06
CA LEU A 260 15.53 2.28 10.01
C LEU A 260 15.72 3.11 11.28
N ASN A 261 16.50 2.62 12.24
CA ASN A 261 16.76 3.26 13.54
C ASN A 261 15.46 3.65 14.25
N ILE A 262 14.53 2.69 14.35
CA ILE A 262 13.31 2.81 15.15
C ILE A 262 13.57 2.06 16.46
N PHE A 263 13.14 2.55 17.60
CA PHE A 263 13.20 1.85 18.89
C PHE A 263 11.79 1.42 19.27
N ILE A 264 11.65 0.18 19.74
CA ILE A 264 10.36 -0.38 20.14
C ILE A 264 10.55 -1.03 21.51
N TYR A 265 9.68 -0.70 22.46
CA TYR A 265 9.68 -1.33 23.78
C TYR A 265 9.17 -2.77 23.69
N GLU A 266 9.66 -3.66 24.56
CA GLU A 266 9.32 -5.09 24.54
C GLU A 266 7.81 -5.34 24.62
N HIS A 267 7.11 -4.56 25.45
CA HIS A 267 5.65 -4.66 25.59
C HIS A 267 4.90 -4.38 24.28
N ASP A 268 5.28 -3.30 23.58
CA ASP A 268 4.68 -2.94 22.29
C ASP A 268 5.06 -3.96 21.21
N LEU A 269 6.31 -4.44 21.23
CA LEU A 269 6.80 -5.46 20.30
C LEU A 269 5.96 -6.74 20.40
N GLU A 270 5.71 -7.23 21.62
CA GLU A 270 4.85 -8.39 21.84
C GLU A 270 3.44 -8.19 21.27
N LEU A 271 2.87 -7.00 21.47
CA LEU A 271 1.53 -6.65 20.98
C LEU A 271 1.48 -6.67 19.45
N ILE A 272 2.46 -6.05 18.79
CA ILE A 272 2.56 -5.97 17.33
C ILE A 272 2.73 -7.36 16.71
N VAL A 273 3.57 -8.20 17.31
CA VAL A 273 3.87 -9.55 16.84
C VAL A 273 2.67 -10.50 16.99
N LYS A 274 1.92 -10.39 18.09
CA LYS A 274 0.72 -11.20 18.35
C LYS A 274 -0.48 -10.77 17.50
N ASN A 275 -0.61 -9.48 17.16
CA ASN A 275 -1.77 -8.93 16.46
C ASN A 275 -1.45 -8.47 15.03
N PRO A 276 -1.92 -9.17 13.98
CA PRO A 276 -1.67 -8.77 12.58
C PRO A 276 -2.11 -7.34 12.23
N ARG A 277 -3.17 -6.83 12.87
CA ARG A 277 -3.65 -5.45 12.65
C ARG A 277 -2.73 -4.38 13.26
N ALA A 278 -2.11 -4.69 14.40
CA ALA A 278 -1.09 -3.83 14.99
C ALA A 278 0.16 -3.82 14.11
N PHE A 279 0.55 -4.98 13.57
CA PHE A 279 1.61 -5.09 12.57
C PHE A 279 1.33 -4.26 11.32
N ASP A 280 0.14 -4.38 10.71
CA ASP A 280 -0.25 -3.58 9.54
C ASP A 280 -0.15 -2.07 9.85
N SER A 281 -0.62 -1.65 11.03
CA SER A 281 -0.58 -0.25 11.48
C SER A 281 0.85 0.25 11.71
N PHE A 282 1.74 -0.61 12.24
CA PHE A 282 3.17 -0.33 12.37
C PHE A 282 3.84 -0.15 11.00
N ILE A 283 3.55 -1.03 10.03
CA ILE A 283 4.09 -0.90 8.66
C ILE A 283 3.63 0.41 7.99
N LEU A 284 2.37 0.83 8.22
CA LEU A 284 1.88 2.12 7.73
C LEU A 284 2.61 3.30 8.39
N ALA A 285 2.91 3.22 9.69
CA ALA A 285 3.70 4.24 10.38
C ALA A 285 5.12 4.31 9.80
N VAL A 286 5.74 3.17 9.47
CA VAL A 286 7.04 3.10 8.77
C VAL A 286 6.96 3.76 7.39
N THR A 287 5.88 3.59 6.64
CA THR A 287 5.65 4.31 5.38
C THR A 287 5.58 5.82 5.58
N GLY A 288 4.88 6.24 6.64
CA GLY A 288 4.86 7.63 7.05
C GLY A 288 6.24 8.19 7.39
N GLN A 289 7.06 7.43 8.13
CA GLN A 289 8.44 7.80 8.44
C GLN A 289 9.22 8.18 7.18
N ARG A 290 9.04 7.40 6.10
CA ARG A 290 9.73 7.65 4.82
C ARG A 290 9.24 8.94 4.16
N ASN A 291 7.95 9.26 4.28
CA ASN A 291 7.40 10.54 3.82
C ASN A 291 8.02 11.74 4.55
N LEU A 292 8.14 11.68 5.88
CA LEU A 292 8.79 12.74 6.67
C LEU A 292 10.29 12.91 6.37
N LEU A 293 10.91 11.92 5.74
CA LEU A 293 12.31 11.94 5.30
C LEU A 293 12.45 12.23 3.79
N ASP A 294 11.36 12.59 3.10
CA ASP A 294 11.29 12.79 1.64
C ASP A 294 11.76 11.58 0.82
N LYS A 295 11.64 10.38 1.39
CA LYS A 295 12.03 9.10 0.79
C LYS A 295 10.82 8.35 0.22
N VAL A 296 10.10 8.99 -0.69
CA VAL A 296 8.94 8.38 -1.37
C VAL A 296 9.11 8.41 -2.90
N ARG A 297 8.47 7.48 -3.62
CA ARG A 297 8.43 7.48 -5.09
C ARG A 297 7.54 8.61 -5.57
N ASN A 298 8.04 9.34 -6.58
CA ASN A 298 7.25 10.35 -7.26
C ASN A 298 6.26 9.68 -8.21
N LEU A 299 4.99 9.94 -7.98
CA LEU A 299 3.91 9.46 -8.83
C LEU A 299 3.71 10.40 -10.03
N PRO A 300 3.50 9.88 -11.25
CA PRO A 300 3.23 10.69 -12.42
C PRO A 300 1.95 11.53 -12.27
N LEU A 301 1.89 12.71 -12.90
CA LEU A 301 0.74 13.62 -12.80
C LEU A 301 -0.60 12.99 -13.20
N TRP A 302 -0.59 12.06 -14.16
CA TRP A 302 -1.80 11.37 -14.62
C TRP A 302 -2.43 10.44 -13.56
N THR A 303 -1.72 10.12 -12.46
CA THR A 303 -2.28 9.39 -11.31
C THR A 303 -2.90 10.31 -10.25
N ARG A 304 -2.96 11.62 -10.52
CA ARG A 304 -3.50 12.67 -9.62
C ARG A 304 -2.91 12.61 -8.20
N PRO A 305 -1.56 12.66 -8.05
CA PRO A 305 -0.89 12.44 -6.77
C PRO A 305 -1.28 13.42 -5.66
N SER A 306 -1.62 14.66 -6.01
CA SER A 306 -2.08 15.67 -5.05
C SER A 306 -3.40 15.32 -4.37
N LEU A 307 -4.24 14.53 -5.04
CA LEU A 307 -5.54 14.11 -4.54
C LEU A 307 -5.48 12.72 -3.91
N THR A 308 -4.84 11.76 -4.59
CA THR A 308 -4.73 10.39 -4.10
C THR A 308 -3.88 10.32 -2.84
N ARG A 309 -2.84 11.15 -2.75
CA ARG A 309 -1.89 11.19 -1.63
C ARG A 309 -1.37 9.80 -1.25
N LEU A 310 -1.20 8.93 -2.25
CA LEU A 310 -0.63 7.59 -2.08
C LEU A 310 0.87 7.69 -1.83
N LEU A 311 1.32 7.09 -0.74
CA LEU A 311 2.71 6.95 -0.38
C LEU A 311 3.23 5.58 -0.82
N VAL A 312 4.31 5.62 -1.61
CA VAL A 312 5.09 4.44 -1.95
C VAL A 312 6.52 4.69 -1.46
N PRO A 313 6.92 4.10 -0.33
CA PRO A 313 8.19 4.41 0.32
C PRO A 313 9.39 3.92 -0.49
N LYS A 314 10.53 4.59 -0.35
CA LYS A 314 11.84 4.13 -0.81
C LYS A 314 12.73 3.84 0.40
N PHE A 315 13.40 2.69 0.40
CA PHE A 315 14.18 2.22 1.54
C PHE A 315 15.69 2.21 1.29
#